data_AF-A0A5C8VU97-F1
#
_entry.id   AF-A0A5C8VU97-F1
#
_cell.length_a   1.000
_cell.length_b   1.000
_cell.length_c   1.000
_cell.angle_alpha   90.00
_cell.angle_beta   90.00
_cell.angle_gamma   90.00
#
_symmetry.space_group_name_H-M   'P 1'
#
loop_
_entity.id
_entity.type
_entity.pdbx_description
1 polymer ?
#
loop_
_entity_poly.entity_id
_entity_poly.type
_entity_poly.pdbx_seq_one_letter_code
_entity_poly.pdbx_strand_id
1 'polypeptide(L)'
;MTHITPHGPRAHATDHAGRRYAERFLGETVDEAVTDDRAAVRLLKARGVDTARIRARIADVGGVIMSTGRTSGDCIAFPEALRFRLVEGKVVTVLARAAKLKPAGPASPVPPRARCVLDTEHAS
;
A
#
# COMPACT_ATOMS: atom_id res chain seq x y z
N MET A 1 -11.12 -15.06 0.35
CA MET A 1 -12.06 -14.06 -0.16
C MET A 1 -11.97 -12.83 0.72
N THR A 2 -11.54 -11.69 0.18
CA THR A 2 -11.49 -10.43 0.95
C THR A 2 -12.82 -9.70 0.74
N HIS A 3 -13.64 -9.60 1.79
CA HIS A 3 -14.89 -8.85 1.74
C HIS A 3 -14.57 -7.35 1.70
N ILE A 4 -14.58 -6.75 0.51
CA ILE A 4 -14.51 -5.30 0.34
C ILE A 4 -15.96 -4.80 0.31
N THR A 5 -16.43 -4.21 1.40
CA THR A 5 -17.74 -3.55 1.44
C THR A 5 -17.75 -2.37 0.47
N PRO A 6 -18.72 -2.27 -0.46
CA PRO A 6 -18.75 -1.21 -1.48
C PRO A 6 -18.80 0.22 -0.90
N HIS A 7 -19.24 0.35 0.35
CA HIS A 7 -19.40 1.62 1.08
C HIS A 7 -18.43 1.79 2.26
N GLY A 8 -17.40 0.94 2.37
CA GLY A 8 -16.39 1.08 3.42
C GLY A 8 -15.51 2.33 3.23
N PRO A 9 -14.74 2.74 4.25
CA PRO A 9 -13.76 3.80 4.11
C PRO A 9 -12.84 3.48 2.94
N ARG A 10 -12.65 4.42 2.00
CA ARG A 10 -11.70 4.28 0.89
C ARG A 10 -10.59 5.28 1.07
N ALA A 11 -9.36 4.80 1.00
CA ALA A 11 -8.21 5.71 0.96
C ALA A 11 -8.15 6.41 -0.40
N HIS A 12 -7.69 7.65 -0.43
CA HIS A 12 -7.44 8.34 -1.69
C HIS A 12 -6.07 7.90 -2.26
N ALA A 13 -6.07 7.29 -3.43
CA ALA A 13 -4.83 6.92 -4.13
C ALA A 13 -4.29 8.12 -4.92
N THR A 14 -3.06 8.55 -4.62
CA THR A 14 -2.40 9.63 -5.40
C THR A 14 -1.88 9.13 -6.74
N ASP A 15 -1.63 10.06 -7.67
CA ASP A 15 -0.99 9.76 -8.95
C ASP A 15 0.42 9.17 -8.74
N HIS A 16 1.15 9.68 -7.74
CA HIS A 16 2.44 9.13 -7.31
C HIS A 16 2.34 7.66 -6.89
N ALA A 17 1.36 7.32 -6.05
CA ALA A 17 1.13 5.94 -5.64
C ALA A 17 0.77 5.05 -6.83
N GLY A 18 -0.06 5.56 -7.75
CA GLY A 18 -0.40 4.86 -8.99
C GLY A 18 0.81 4.56 -9.87
N ARG A 19 1.68 5.56 -10.10
CA ARG A 19 2.94 5.39 -10.83
C ARG A 19 3.84 4.35 -10.16
N ARG A 20 4.09 4.48 -8.85
CA ARG A 20 4.95 3.56 -8.11
C ARG A 20 4.40 2.14 -8.05
N TYR A 21 3.08 1.97 -8.03
CA TYR A 21 2.46 0.66 -8.12
C TYR A 21 2.73 0.03 -9.48
N ALA A 22 2.54 0.76 -10.58
CA ALA A 22 2.83 0.26 -11.92
C ALA A 22 4.30 -0.15 -12.05
N GLU A 23 5.22 0.72 -11.62
CA GLU A 23 6.66 0.47 -11.68
C GLU A 23 7.11 -0.72 -10.83
N ARG A 24 6.69 -0.77 -9.57
CA ARG A 24 7.28 -1.70 -8.59
C ARG A 24 6.51 -3.00 -8.42
N PHE A 25 5.22 -2.99 -8.73
CA PHE A 25 4.35 -4.14 -8.53
C PHE A 25 4.00 -4.83 -9.85
N LEU A 26 3.76 -4.05 -10.91
CA LEU A 26 3.45 -4.59 -12.24
C LEU A 26 4.70 -4.72 -13.13
N GLY A 27 5.80 -4.03 -12.82
CA GLY A 27 7.02 -4.04 -13.62
C GLY A 27 6.97 -3.12 -14.85
N GLU A 28 6.02 -2.18 -14.88
CA GLU A 28 5.89 -1.21 -15.96
C GLU A 28 6.99 -0.16 -15.89
N THR A 29 7.62 0.20 -17.00
CA THR A 29 8.64 1.25 -17.00
C THR A 29 8.01 2.61 -17.30
N VAL A 30 8.43 3.67 -16.63
CA VAL A 30 8.16 5.05 -17.06
C VAL A 30 9.52 5.72 -17.16
N ASP A 31 9.75 6.45 -18.25
CA ASP A 31 11.00 7.18 -18.46
C ASP A 31 11.30 8.08 -17.23
N GLU A 32 12.54 8.01 -16.73
CA GLU A 32 12.98 8.77 -15.57
C GLU A 32 12.94 10.29 -15.80
N ALA A 33 13.02 10.73 -17.06
CA ALA A 33 12.85 12.13 -17.44
C ALA A 33 11.43 12.66 -17.17
N VAL A 34 10.43 11.77 -17.04
CA VAL A 34 9.07 12.14 -16.68
C VAL A 34 9.00 12.34 -15.16
N THR A 35 9.07 13.58 -14.71
CA THR A 35 9.00 13.94 -13.29
C THR A 35 7.58 14.17 -12.77
N ASP A 36 6.65 14.56 -13.66
CA ASP A 36 5.23 14.75 -13.32
C ASP A 36 4.49 13.41 -13.23
N ASP A 37 3.99 13.07 -12.06
CA ASP A 37 3.27 11.81 -11.82
C ASP A 37 1.97 11.72 -12.62
N ARG A 38 1.30 12.85 -12.87
CA ARG A 38 0.07 12.87 -13.67
C ARG A 38 0.38 12.58 -15.15
N ALA A 39 1.49 13.08 -15.69
CA ALA A 39 1.99 12.73 -17.01
C ALA A 39 2.40 11.25 -17.07
N ALA A 40 3.10 10.74 -16.06
CA ALA A 40 3.47 9.32 -15.97
C ALA A 40 2.23 8.40 -16.02
N VAL A 41 1.19 8.71 -15.24
CA VAL A 41 -0.07 7.94 -15.25
C VAL A 41 -0.77 8.03 -16.62
N ARG A 42 -0.74 9.19 -17.29
CA ARG A 42 -1.29 9.32 -18.65
C ARG A 42 -0.52 8.47 -19.67
N LEU A 43 0.80 8.42 -19.59
CA LEU A 43 1.63 7.56 -20.45
C LEU A 43 1.37 6.07 -20.20
N LEU A 44 1.20 5.66 -18.94
CA LEU A 44 0.80 4.30 -18.59
C LEU A 44 -0.56 3.96 -19.20
N LYS A 45 -1.55 4.85 -19.07
CA LYS A 45 -2.88 4.67 -19.67
C LYS A 45 -2.80 4.57 -21.20
N ALA A 46 -2.00 5.40 -21.85
CA ALA A 46 -1.81 5.38 -23.30
C ALA A 46 -1.21 4.05 -23.80
N ARG A 47 -0.43 3.36 -22.96
CA ARG A 47 0.15 2.03 -23.23
C ARG A 47 -0.79 0.88 -22.90
N GLY A 48 -2.03 1.15 -22.50
CA GLY A 48 -3.03 0.13 -22.16
C GLY A 48 -2.95 -0.38 -20.72
N VAL A 49 -2.12 0.21 -19.86
CA VAL A 49 -2.11 -0.11 -18.43
C VAL A 49 -3.41 0.41 -17.80
N ASP A 50 -4.14 -0.47 -17.11
CA ASP A 50 -5.39 -0.12 -16.45
C ASP A 50 -5.15 0.68 -15.15
N THR A 51 -4.88 1.96 -15.32
CA THR A 51 -4.61 2.88 -14.21
C THR A 51 -5.82 3.08 -13.28
N ALA A 52 -7.04 2.85 -13.79
CA ALA A 52 -8.25 2.94 -12.98
C ALA A 52 -8.33 1.77 -12.00
N ARG A 53 -8.06 0.55 -12.47
CA ARG A 53 -7.97 -0.64 -11.61
C ARG A 53 -6.83 -0.54 -10.60
N ILE A 54 -5.68 0.02 -10.97
CA ILE A 54 -4.57 0.28 -10.04
C ILE A 54 -5.04 1.21 -8.91
N ARG A 55 -5.68 2.34 -9.23
CA ARG A 55 -6.18 3.28 -8.22
C ARG A 55 -7.23 2.65 -7.32
N ALA A 56 -8.18 1.92 -7.89
CA ALA A 56 -9.20 1.20 -7.13
C ALA A 56 -8.55 0.21 -6.15
N ARG A 57 -7.57 -0.57 -6.62
CA ARG A 57 -6.85 -1.53 -5.77
C ARG A 57 -6.14 -0.85 -4.61
N ILE A 58 -5.43 0.25 -4.86
CA ILE A 58 -4.72 1.01 -3.83
C ILE A 58 -5.72 1.61 -2.82
N ALA A 59 -6.84 2.15 -3.30
CA ALA A 59 -7.89 2.74 -2.47
C ALA A 59 -8.56 1.71 -1.57
N ASP A 60 -8.86 0.52 -2.09
CA ASP A 60 -9.45 -0.59 -1.34
C ASP A 60 -8.49 -1.08 -0.25
N VAL A 61 -7.22 -1.28 -0.60
CA VAL A 61 -6.19 -1.72 0.35
C VAL A 61 -5.97 -0.68 1.45
N GLY A 62 -5.85 0.60 1.10
CA GLY A 62 -5.75 1.67 2.10
C GLY A 62 -7.01 1.80 2.95
N GLY A 63 -8.18 1.58 2.35
CA GLY A 63 -9.48 1.58 3.02
C GLY A 63 -9.60 0.51 4.11
N VAL A 64 -9.11 -0.70 3.84
CA VAL A 64 -9.04 -1.78 4.83
C VAL A 64 -8.19 -1.35 6.03
N ILE A 65 -7.06 -0.67 5.82
CA ILE A 65 -6.22 -0.20 6.93
C ILE A 65 -6.88 0.96 7.69
N MET A 66 -7.55 1.87 6.99
CA MET A 66 -8.31 2.95 7.62
C MET A 66 -9.44 2.42 8.51
N SER A 67 -10.05 1.29 8.16
CA SER A 67 -11.06 0.65 9.01
C SER A 67 -10.52 0.16 10.36
N THR A 68 -9.20 0.02 10.53
CA THR A 68 -8.57 -0.27 11.83
C THR A 68 -8.26 1.00 12.64
N GLY A 69 -8.79 2.16 12.23
CA GLY A 69 -8.53 3.47 12.86
C GLY A 69 -7.19 4.10 12.51
N ARG A 70 -6.38 3.48 11.64
CA ARG A 70 -5.07 4.02 11.22
C ARG A 70 -5.23 4.92 9.99
N THR A 71 -4.94 6.21 10.14
CA THR A 71 -5.03 7.19 9.05
C THR A 71 -3.67 7.63 8.51
N SER A 72 -2.57 7.30 9.20
CA SER A 72 -1.20 7.64 8.80
C SER A 72 -0.19 6.56 9.19
N GLY A 73 0.91 6.46 8.44
CA GLY A 73 2.06 5.59 8.73
C GLY A 73 2.43 4.63 7.59
N ASP A 74 3.53 3.89 7.79
CA ASP A 74 3.95 2.81 6.90
C ASP A 74 3.12 1.56 7.16
N CYS A 75 2.60 0.99 6.08
CA CYS A 75 1.66 -0.11 6.13
C CYS A 75 2.10 -1.25 5.21
N ILE A 76 1.80 -2.48 5.62
CA ILE A 76 1.97 -3.68 4.80
C ILE A 76 0.61 -4.35 4.69
N ALA A 77 0.08 -4.47 3.48
CA ALA A 77 -1.18 -5.16 3.23
C ALA A 77 -0.94 -6.57 2.69
N PHE A 78 -1.55 -7.54 3.36
CA PHE A 78 -1.64 -8.93 2.92
C PHE A 78 -2.94 -9.16 2.14
N PRO A 79 -2.97 -10.11 1.18
CA PRO A 79 -1.97 -11.15 0.90
C PRO A 79 -0.85 -10.75 -0.07
N GLU A 80 -0.95 -9.60 -0.74
CA GLU A 80 -0.01 -9.18 -1.80
C GLU A 80 1.35 -8.72 -1.27
N ALA A 81 1.46 -8.61 0.06
CA ALA A 81 2.60 -8.08 0.78
C ALA A 81 2.95 -6.66 0.27
N LEU A 82 1.94 -5.87 -0.09
CA LEU A 82 2.13 -4.54 -0.63
C LEU A 82 2.55 -3.59 0.50
N ARG A 83 3.73 -3.00 0.42
CA ARG A 83 4.18 -1.97 1.37
C ARG A 83 3.86 -0.60 0.81
N PHE A 84 3.18 0.25 1.57
CA PHE A 84 2.81 1.60 1.17
C PHE A 84 2.81 2.57 2.36
N ARG A 85 2.78 3.86 2.08
CA ARG A 85 2.65 4.91 3.09
C ARG A 85 1.28 5.56 3.00
N LEU A 86 0.61 5.64 4.14
CA LEU A 86 -0.63 6.36 4.33
C LEU A 86 -0.33 7.69 5.03
N VAL A 87 -0.97 8.78 4.59
CA VAL A 87 -0.91 10.09 5.23
C VAL A 87 -2.31 10.69 5.14
N GLU A 88 -2.95 10.93 6.29
CA GLU A 88 -4.28 11.53 6.37
C GLU A 88 -5.33 10.80 5.50
N GLY A 89 -5.29 9.47 5.48
CA GLY A 89 -6.19 8.64 4.66
C GLY A 89 -5.87 8.64 3.16
N LYS A 90 -4.73 9.22 2.75
CA LYS A 90 -4.23 9.16 1.37
C LYS A 90 -3.10 8.17 1.27
N VAL A 91 -3.16 7.26 0.30
CA VAL A 91 -2.00 6.43 -0.03
C VAL A 91 -1.09 7.27 -0.91
N VAL A 92 0.03 7.71 -0.34
CA VAL A 92 0.94 8.67 -1.00
C VAL A 92 2.00 7.99 -1.84
N THR A 93 2.44 6.78 -1.48
CA THR A 93 3.43 6.03 -2.25
C THR A 93 3.32 4.53 -2.02
N VAL A 94 3.76 3.75 -3.02
CA VAL A 94 3.92 2.30 -2.95
C VAL A 94 5.41 2.00 -2.89
N LEU A 95 5.85 1.44 -1.76
CA LEU A 95 7.26 1.27 -1.44
C LEU A 95 7.85 0.04 -2.12
N ALA A 96 7.15 -1.09 -2.10
CA ALA A 96 7.57 -2.32 -2.77
C ALA A 96 6.44 -3.37 -2.76
N ARG A 97 6.55 -4.37 -3.62
CA ARG A 97 6.09 -5.72 -3.27
C ARG A 97 7.05 -6.22 -2.20
N ALA A 98 6.58 -6.47 -0.98
CA ALA A 98 7.43 -7.12 0.00
C ALA A 98 7.80 -8.48 -0.59
N ALA A 99 9.04 -8.58 -1.06
CA ALA A 99 9.63 -9.85 -1.44
C ALA A 99 9.34 -10.85 -0.32
N LYS A 100 9.14 -12.13 -0.67
CA LYS A 100 9.06 -13.21 0.32
C LYS A 100 10.12 -12.91 1.38
N LEU A 101 9.68 -12.47 2.58
CA LEU A 101 10.60 -12.21 3.67
C LEU A 101 11.30 -13.55 3.87
N LYS A 102 12.55 -13.65 3.44
CA LYS A 102 13.37 -14.83 3.70
C LYS A 102 13.32 -14.96 5.23
N PRO A 103 12.79 -16.05 5.80
CA PRO A 103 12.71 -16.17 7.24
C PRO A 103 14.12 -15.92 7.76
N ALA A 104 14.25 -14.91 8.62
CA ALA A 104 15.53 -14.56 9.20
C ALA A 104 16.04 -15.82 9.90
N GLY A 105 17.13 -16.38 9.39
CA GLY A 105 17.82 -17.48 10.07
C GLY A 105 18.24 -17.03 11.48
N PRO A 106 18.52 -17.97 12.39
CA PRO A 106 18.62 -17.75 13.84
C PRO A 106 19.78 -16.85 14.31
N ALA A 107 20.48 -16.14 13.43
CA ALA A 107 21.73 -15.44 13.72
C ALA A 107 21.64 -13.91 13.72
N SER A 108 20.45 -13.31 13.63
CA SER A 108 20.32 -11.85 13.68
C SER A 108 19.71 -11.41 15.02
N PRO A 109 20.40 -10.58 15.83
CA PRO A 109 19.85 -10.06 17.07
C PRO A 109 18.72 -9.10 16.73
N VAL A 110 17.49 -9.58 16.82
CA VAL A 110 16.29 -8.76 16.71
C VAL A 110 16.22 -7.90 17.98
N PRO A 111 16.25 -6.55 17.90
CA PRO A 111 16.01 -5.73 19.07
C PRO A 111 14.62 -6.07 19.63
N PRO A 112 14.46 -6.14 20.96
CA PRO A 112 13.22 -6.59 21.57
C PRO A 112 12.06 -5.73 21.07
N ARG A 113 11.21 -6.32 20.23
CA ARG A 113 9.94 -5.70 19.82
C ARG A 113 9.11 -5.53 21.08
N ALA A 114 8.70 -4.30 21.36
CA ALA A 114 7.67 -4.02 22.33
C ALA A 114 6.47 -4.93 22.00
N ARG A 115 6.15 -5.85 22.91
CA ARG A 115 4.94 -6.66 22.82
C ARG A 115 3.78 -5.67 22.88
N CYS A 116 3.04 -5.52 21.78
CA CYS A 116 1.71 -4.93 21.86
C CYS A 116 0.87 -5.94 22.66
N VAL A 117 0.80 -5.73 23.97
CA VAL A 117 -0.20 -6.34 24.81
C VAL A 117 -1.52 -5.73 24.34
N LEU A 118 -2.42 -6.56 23.81
CA LEU A 118 -3.82 -6.23 23.79
C LEU A 118 -4.24 -6.17 25.25
N ASP A 119 -4.25 -4.97 25.84
CA ASP A 119 -4.91 -4.75 27.13
C ASP A 119 -6.41 -4.99 26.91
N THR A 120 -6.82 -6.22 27.17
CA THR A 120 -8.19 -6.55 27.53
C THR A 120 -8.47 -5.96 28.90
N GLU A 121 -8.82 -4.68 28.94
CA GLU A 121 -9.49 -4.06 30.09
C GLU A 121 -10.86 -3.56 29.65
N HIS A 122 -11.75 -4.52 29.42
CA HIS A 122 -13.18 -4.38 29.66
C HIS A 122 -13.61 -5.64 30.41
N ALA A 123 -13.50 -5.56 31.74
CA ALA A 123 -14.18 -6.45 32.65
C ALA A 123 -14.57 -5.67 33.91
N SER A 124 -15.87 -5.38 33.98
CA SER A 124 -16.69 -5.02 35.13
C SER A 124 -16.60 -3.59 35.68
#